data_AF-Q94CB5-F1
#
_entry.id   AF-Q94CB5-F1
#
_cell.length_a   1.000
_cell.length_b   1.000
_cell.length_c   1.000
_cell.angle_alpha   90.00
_cell.angle_beta   90.00
_cell.angle_gamma   90.00
#
_symmetry.space_group_name_H-M   'P 1'
#
loop_
_entity.id
_entity.type
_entity.pdbx_description
1 polymer ?
#
loop_
_entity_poly.entity_id
_entity_poly.type
_entity_poly.pdbx_seq_one_letter_code
_entity_poly.pdbx_strand_id
1 'polypeptide(L)'
;MSPIVITQLATGISVLAGAVFIKSVMDQKPMAGQFPRCPTCNGTGRVTCFCSRWSDGDVGCRRCSGSGRAACSNCGGSGTGRPLPAQITVQPPNRPY
;
A
#
# COMPACT_ATOMS: atom_id res chain seq x y z
N MET A 1 -34.63 -31.63 31.36
CA MET A 1 -33.52 -31.07 30.57
C MET A 1 -34.07 -29.91 29.77
N SER A 2 -33.84 -28.69 30.26
CA SER A 2 -34.59 -27.49 29.88
C SER A 2 -34.20 -27.02 28.47
N PRO A 3 -35.17 -26.80 27.55
CA PRO A 3 -34.94 -26.47 26.13
C PRO A 3 -34.31 -25.07 25.88
N ILE A 4 -33.85 -24.39 26.93
CA ILE A 4 -33.32 -23.02 26.88
C ILE A 4 -31.81 -23.02 26.61
N VAL A 5 -31.11 -24.13 26.87
CA VAL A 5 -29.65 -24.23 26.63
C VAL A 5 -29.32 -24.38 25.14
N ILE A 6 -30.22 -24.96 24.34
CA ILE A 6 -29.97 -25.27 22.92
C ILE A 6 -30.03 -24.01 22.06
N THR A 7 -30.85 -23.02 22.42
CA THR A 7 -31.02 -21.79 21.64
C THR A 7 -29.88 -20.78 21.84
N GLN A 8 -29.15 -20.84 22.96
CA GLN A 8 -28.00 -19.96 23.20
C GLN A 8 -26.72 -20.40 22.47
N LEU A 9 -26.60 -21.68 22.14
CA LEU A 9 -25.48 -22.20 21.34
C LEU A 9 -25.63 -21.87 19.85
N ALA A 10 -26.86 -21.84 19.33
CA ALA A 10 -27.13 -21.60 17.91
C ALA A 10 -26.80 -20.16 17.46
N THR A 11 -26.95 -19.17 18.34
CA THR A 11 -26.64 -17.77 18.05
C THR A 11 -25.13 -17.47 18.13
N GLY A 12 -24.35 -18.25 18.88
CA GLY A 12 -22.90 -18.05 18.98
C GLY A 12 -22.11 -18.51 17.75
N ILE A 13 -22.51 -19.65 17.15
CA ILE A 13 -21.78 -20.26 16.02
C ILE A 13 -21.93 -19.43 14.74
N SER A 14 -23.10 -18.84 14.51
CA SER A 14 -23.40 -18.03 13.32
C SER A 14 -22.60 -16.72 13.29
N VAL A 15 -22.37 -16.08 14.45
CA VAL A 15 -21.54 -14.88 14.55
C VAL A 15 -20.05 -15.18 14.29
N LEU A 16 -19.55 -16.31 14.80
CA LEU A 16 -18.16 -16.73 14.58
C LEU A 16 -17.88 -17.07 13.12
N ALA A 17 -18.80 -17.77 12.44
CA ALA A 17 -18.67 -18.08 11.01
C ALA A 17 -18.62 -16.79 10.16
N GLY A 18 -19.45 -15.79 10.48
CA GLY A 18 -19.43 -14.49 9.84
C GLY A 18 -18.10 -13.74 10.04
N ALA A 19 -17.56 -13.75 11.26
CA ALA A 19 -16.30 -13.07 11.58
C ALA A 19 -15.11 -13.67 10.82
N VAL A 20 -15.04 -15.01 10.70
CA VAL A 20 -13.98 -15.69 9.94
C VAL A 20 -14.06 -15.36 8.45
N PHE A 21 -15.28 -15.29 7.89
CA PHE A 21 -15.45 -14.92 6.48
C PHE A 21 -15.01 -13.48 6.20
N ILE A 22 -15.42 -12.50 7.03
CA ILE A 22 -15.01 -11.10 6.88
C ILE A 22 -13.49 -10.97 7.00
N LYS A 23 -12.85 -11.65 7.97
CA LYS A 23 -11.39 -11.68 8.11
C LYS A 23 -10.72 -12.21 6.86
N SER A 24 -11.23 -13.29 6.26
CA SER A 24 -10.65 -13.89 5.05
C SER A 24 -10.71 -12.96 3.83
N VAL A 25 -11.78 -12.17 3.69
CA VAL A 25 -11.92 -11.17 2.62
C VAL A 25 -10.98 -9.99 2.83
N MET A 26 -10.78 -9.55 4.08
CA MET A 26 -9.83 -8.48 4.40
C MET A 26 -8.37 -8.93 4.18
N ASP A 27 -8.05 -10.17 4.53
CA ASP A 27 -6.72 -10.75 4.34
C ASP A 27 -6.37 -10.99 2.86
N GLN A 28 -7.38 -11.28 2.02
CA GLN A 28 -7.22 -11.34 0.56
C GLN A 28 -6.98 -9.98 -0.11
N LYS A 29 -7.35 -8.88 0.56
CA LYS A 29 -7.21 -7.51 0.02
C LYS A 29 -6.49 -6.61 1.04
N PRO A 30 -5.26 -6.95 1.46
CA PRO A 30 -4.52 -6.12 2.40
C PRO A 30 -4.20 -4.72 1.78
N MET A 31 -4.37 -4.58 0.46
CA MET A 31 -4.07 -3.37 -0.30
C MET A 31 -5.29 -2.50 -0.61
N ALA A 32 -6.46 -2.76 0.01
CA ALA A 32 -7.63 -1.89 -0.13
C ALA A 32 -7.55 -0.58 0.70
N GLY A 33 -6.38 -0.29 1.30
CA GLY A 33 -6.11 0.96 1.97
C GLY A 33 -5.74 2.09 1.00
N GLN A 34 -5.77 3.33 1.50
CA GLN A 34 -5.22 4.48 0.78
C GLN A 34 -3.79 4.14 0.34
N PHE A 35 -3.53 4.18 -0.98
CA PHE A 35 -2.19 3.92 -1.49
C PHE A 35 -1.20 4.84 -0.76
N PRO A 36 -0.10 4.29 -0.21
CA PRO A 36 0.84 5.09 0.54
C PRO A 36 1.33 6.22 -0.34
N ARG A 37 1.60 7.40 0.24
CA ARG A 37 2.21 8.49 -0.52
C ARG A 37 3.57 8.04 -1.04
N CYS A 38 3.92 8.45 -2.25
CA CYS A 38 5.26 8.20 -2.77
C CYS A 38 6.28 8.85 -1.83
N PRO A 39 7.25 8.10 -1.26
CA PRO A 39 8.19 8.65 -0.29
C PRO A 39 9.09 9.74 -0.90
N THR A 40 9.31 9.70 -2.21
CA THR A 40 10.18 10.64 -2.93
C THR A 40 9.52 11.99 -3.18
N CYS A 41 8.23 12.03 -3.53
CA CYS A 41 7.52 13.28 -3.84
C CYS A 41 6.46 13.66 -2.80
N ASN A 42 6.33 12.87 -1.74
CA ASN A 42 5.38 13.04 -0.65
C ASN A 42 3.93 13.31 -1.12
N GLY A 43 3.49 12.61 -2.17
CA GLY A 43 2.13 12.78 -2.70
C GLY A 43 1.99 13.79 -3.85
N THR A 44 2.98 14.65 -4.11
CA THR A 44 2.84 15.74 -5.09
C THR A 44 2.91 15.29 -6.55
N GLY A 45 3.46 14.10 -6.82
CA GLY A 45 3.69 13.59 -8.17
C GLY A 45 4.82 14.31 -8.94
N ARG A 46 5.35 15.43 -8.45
CA ARG A 46 6.39 16.20 -9.14
C ARG A 46 7.56 16.55 -8.24
N VAL A 47 8.76 16.32 -8.75
CA VAL A 47 10.03 16.71 -8.12
C VAL A 47 10.66 17.89 -8.85
N THR A 48 11.58 18.59 -8.18
CA THR A 48 12.43 19.56 -8.86
C THR A 48 13.20 18.86 -9.97
N CYS A 49 13.24 19.48 -11.15
CA CYS A 49 13.98 18.90 -12.25
C CYS A 49 15.47 19.01 -11.95
N PHE A 50 16.22 17.94 -12.18
CA PHE A 50 17.67 17.93 -11.99
C PHE A 50 18.38 19.07 -12.72
N CYS A 51 17.78 19.59 -13.81
CA CYS A 51 18.35 20.70 -14.54
C CYS A 51 18.45 22.00 -13.74
N SER A 52 17.65 22.19 -12.70
CA SER A 52 17.76 23.38 -11.86
C SER A 52 19.02 23.39 -11.00
N ARG A 53 19.73 22.25 -10.87
CA ARG A 53 20.94 22.15 -10.05
C ARG A 53 22.22 22.53 -10.80
N TRP A 54 22.23 22.35 -12.12
CA TRP A 54 23.42 22.49 -12.95
C TRP A 54 23.27 23.57 -14.04
N SER A 55 22.14 24.29 -14.03
CA SER A 55 21.90 25.32 -15.02
C SER A 55 22.32 26.65 -14.45
N ASP A 56 23.27 27.30 -15.11
CA ASP A 56 23.85 28.58 -14.73
C ASP A 56 22.91 29.76 -15.08
N GLY A 57 21.61 29.62 -14.76
CA GLY A 57 20.58 30.64 -14.96
C GLY A 57 19.39 30.21 -15.81
N ASP A 58 19.54 29.18 -16.66
CA ASP A 58 18.50 28.78 -17.61
C ASP A 58 17.75 27.53 -17.17
N VAL A 59 16.64 27.69 -16.45
CA VAL A 59 15.83 26.54 -16.05
C VAL A 59 15.11 25.96 -17.27
N GLY A 60 15.68 24.91 -17.87
CA GLY A 60 15.05 24.23 -18.98
C GLY A 60 15.84 23.05 -19.51
N CYS A 61 15.20 21.87 -19.52
CA CYS A 61 15.66 20.74 -20.31
C CYS A 61 14.45 20.00 -20.85
N ARG A 62 14.67 19.07 -21.79
CA ARG A 62 13.60 18.23 -22.37
C ARG A 62 12.73 17.53 -21.30
N ARG A 63 13.32 17.22 -20.14
CA ARG A 63 12.61 16.53 -19.03
C ARG A 63 11.54 17.40 -18.36
N CYS A 64 11.78 18.70 -18.22
CA CYS A 64 10.85 19.62 -17.55
C CYS A 64 10.14 20.57 -18.51
N SER A 65 10.52 20.59 -19.80
CA SER A 65 9.99 21.51 -20.81
C SER A 65 10.01 22.98 -20.35
N GLY A 66 11.09 23.40 -19.68
CA GLY A 66 11.24 24.76 -19.16
C GLY A 66 10.56 25.02 -17.81
N SER A 67 9.73 24.11 -17.29
CA SER A 67 8.97 24.37 -16.05
C SER A 67 9.77 24.24 -14.75
N GLY A 68 10.99 23.71 -14.80
CA GLY A 68 11.79 23.40 -13.62
C GLY A 68 11.26 22.24 -12.75
N ARG A 69 10.14 21.60 -13.12
CA ARG A 69 9.58 20.44 -12.41
C ARG A 69 9.44 19.25 -13.36
N ALA A 70 9.77 18.07 -12.86
CA ALA A 70 9.62 16.81 -13.59
C ALA A 70 8.67 15.87 -12.84
N ALA A 71 8.00 14.99 -13.59
CA ALA A 71 7.25 13.89 -12.98
C ALA A 71 8.19 13.03 -12.13
N CYS A 72 7.75 12.69 -10.92
CA CYS A 72 8.52 11.84 -10.01
C CYS A 72 8.69 10.46 -10.64
N SER A 73 9.95 10.04 -10.86
CA SER A 73 10.29 8.74 -11.46
C SER A 73 9.78 7.57 -10.63
N ASN A 74 9.76 7.70 -9.30
CA ASN A 74 9.43 6.61 -8.39
C ASN A 74 7.93 6.27 -8.41
N CYS A 75 7.05 7.27 -8.63
CA CYS A 75 5.61 7.05 -8.75
C CYS A 75 5.06 7.26 -10.17
N GLY A 76 5.92 7.59 -11.14
CA GLY A 76 5.52 7.94 -12.50
C GLY A 76 4.65 9.18 -12.61
N GLY A 77 4.60 10.02 -11.56
CA GLY A 77 3.72 11.19 -11.51
C GLY A 77 2.39 11.00 -10.78
N SER A 78 2.05 9.77 -10.34
CA SER A 78 0.78 9.50 -9.65
C SER A 78 0.68 10.10 -8.24
N GLY A 79 1.81 10.41 -7.61
CA GLY A 79 1.86 10.83 -6.21
C GLY A 79 1.74 9.68 -5.20
N THR A 80 1.28 8.51 -5.63
CA THR A 80 1.15 7.31 -4.80
C THR A 80 2.33 6.39 -5.00
N GLY A 81 2.83 5.79 -3.91
CA GLY A 81 3.73 4.66 -3.98
C GLY A 81 2.96 3.47 -4.54
N ARG A 82 3.51 2.79 -5.54
CA ARG A 82 2.98 1.50 -6.00
C ARG A 82 3.56 0.43 -5.08
N PRO A 83 2.80 -0.15 -4.13
CA PRO A 83 3.27 -1.35 -3.46
C PRO A 83 3.45 -2.43 -4.54
N LEU A 84 4.70 -2.86 -4.74
CA LEU A 84 5.01 -4.01 -5.56
C LEU A 84 4.75 -5.24 -4.69
N PRO A 85 3.74 -6.08 -4.99
CA PRO A 85 3.56 -7.32 -4.25
C PRO A 85 4.74 -8.24 -4.57
N ALA A 86 5.75 -8.23 -3.70
CA ALA A 86 6.78 -9.25 -3.70
C ALA A 86 6.34 -10.34 -2.72
N GLN A 87 6.14 -11.56 -3.21
CA GLN A 87 6.02 -12.71 -2.31
C GLN A 87 7.43 -13.07 -1.86
N ILE A 88 7.71 -12.89 -0.57
CA ILE A 88 8.98 -13.31 0.03
C ILE A 88 8.71 -14.65 0.70
N THR A 89 9.29 -15.71 0.17
CA THR A 89 9.28 -17.02 0.85
C THR A 89 10.32 -16.99 1.96
N VAL A 90 9.86 -16.90 3.22
CA VAL A 90 10.73 -16.99 4.39
C VAL A 90 10.80 -18.45 4.82
N GLN A 91 11.99 -19.07 4.77
CA GLN A 91 12.18 -20.40 5.36
C GLN A 91 12.15 -20.29 6.89
N PRO A 92 11.40 -21.16 7.60
CA PRO A 92 11.41 -21.19 9.05
C PRO A 92 12.83 -21.56 9.55
N PRO A 93 13.32 -20.93 10.65
CA PRO A 93 14.62 -21.25 11.19
C PRO A 93 14.66 -22.70 11.68
N ASN A 94 15.63 -23.47 11.17
CA ASN A 94 15.82 -24.89 11.50
C ASN A 94 16.67 -25.04 12.79
N ARG A 95 16.14 -24.60 13.95
CA ARG A 95 16.81 -24.80 15.24
C ARG A 95 15.82 -25.19 16.35
N PRO A 96 15.90 -26.42 16.89
CA PRO A 96 15.34 -26.72 18.20
C PRO A 96 16.19 -26.01 19.28
N TYR A 97 15.49 -25.33 20.20
CA TYR A 97 16.05 -24.85 21.47
C TYR A 97 16.32 -26.02 22.41
#